data_AF-A0A1V6IG08-F1
#
_entry.id   AF-A0A1V6IG08-F1
#
_cell.length_a   1.000
_cell.length_b   1.000
_cell.length_c   1.000
_cell.angle_alpha   90.00
_cell.angle_beta   90.00
_cell.angle_gamma   90.00
#
_symmetry.space_group_name_H-M   'P 1'
#
loop_
_entity.id
_entity.type
_entity.pdbx_description
1 polymer ?
#
loop_
_entity_poly.entity_id
_entity_poly.type
_entity_poly.pdbx_seq_one_letter_code
_entity_poly.pdbx_strand_id
1 'polypeptide(L)'
;MKKLTTFLLVLIFLVSIGSVYAADGDLKWHTGQVGKANIGDGIVTSPAIGSDGTIYVGTYSNNGQLYAVNPNGTLKWKTDFIGESIYASPAIGSDGTIYVGTYPNNGQLYAIKPDGTLKWKTNFITNPIYSSPAIGSDGTIYVGTEGNNQLYAIKPDGTLKWKTNFITNPIYSSPAIGSDGTIYVGTEGNPNCRLYAINPSDGSKKWETSSIGGMFSSPAIGSDGTIYVGTYYSPYGIYAINPSDGSIKWNYPISEQVWSSPAIGSDGTIYVGIFSGDPELYAINPDGTLKWKTNFIVELIYNSPAIGSDGTIYVGTYNIGYETSSNFQIYAVNPNGTLKWKTNFIGFRMFSSPAIGSDGTIYVGTYSATQGELYAIYSSPGWTYATYESSMRAYANSNWPKFGQNNYNLRRVVSAPPRGDPEISKSLPIAKIMKILGLYPKE
;
A
#
# COMPACT_ATOMS: atom_id res chain seq x y z
N MET A 1 -4.74 43.48 44.06
CA MET A 1 -5.32 42.14 43.83
C MET A 1 -6.06 42.00 42.48
N LYS A 2 -7.03 42.86 42.12
CA LYS A 2 -7.77 42.73 40.83
C LYS A 2 -6.91 42.67 39.55
N LYS A 3 -5.81 43.44 39.45
CA LYS A 3 -4.91 43.40 38.28
C LYS A 3 -4.09 42.10 38.16
N LEU A 4 -3.80 41.44 39.28
CA LEU A 4 -3.04 40.18 39.29
C LEU A 4 -3.95 39.01 38.88
N THR A 5 -5.24 39.06 39.27
CA THR A 5 -6.24 38.05 38.87
C THR A 5 -6.56 38.13 37.38
N THR A 6 -6.65 39.32 36.79
CA THR A 6 -6.86 39.48 35.35
C THR A 6 -5.65 39.01 34.54
N PHE A 7 -4.42 39.24 35.02
CA PHE A 7 -3.21 38.76 34.35
C PHE A 7 -3.06 37.23 34.44
N LEU A 8 -3.42 36.63 35.59
CA LEU A 8 -3.40 35.17 35.75
C LEU A 8 -4.51 34.48 34.94
N LEU A 9 -5.69 35.09 34.82
CA LEU A 9 -6.78 34.58 33.98
C LEU A 9 -6.45 34.67 32.49
N VAL A 10 -5.77 35.74 32.03
CA VAL A 10 -5.30 35.86 30.64
C VAL A 10 -4.17 34.87 30.35
N LEU A 11 -3.27 34.62 31.31
CA LEU A 11 -2.20 33.61 31.16
C LEU A 11 -2.76 32.18 31.19
N ILE A 12 -3.76 31.90 32.04
CA ILE A 12 -4.46 30.60 32.05
C ILE A 12 -5.30 30.44 30.77
N PHE A 13 -5.91 31.50 30.23
CA PHE A 13 -6.60 31.45 28.91
C PHE A 13 -5.62 31.22 27.75
N LEU A 14 -4.42 31.80 27.80
CA LEU A 14 -3.38 31.60 26.77
C LEU A 14 -2.69 30.24 26.87
N VAL A 15 -2.70 29.58 28.02
CA VAL A 15 -2.09 28.25 28.24
C VAL A 15 -3.11 27.10 28.12
N SER A 16 -4.42 27.37 28.17
CA SER A 16 -5.44 26.29 28.22
C SER A 16 -6.25 26.04 26.94
N ILE A 17 -6.10 26.79 25.85
CA ILE A 17 -6.72 26.42 24.55
C ILE A 17 -5.82 26.82 23.38
N GLY A 18 -4.61 26.27 23.39
CA GLY A 18 -3.76 26.17 22.21
C GLY A 18 -3.55 24.70 21.86
N SER A 19 -4.61 23.89 21.88
CA SER A 19 -4.56 22.61 21.18
C SER A 19 -4.37 22.95 19.70
N VAL A 20 -3.13 23.01 19.25
CA VAL A 20 -2.84 22.94 17.82
C VAL A 20 -3.36 21.57 17.40
N TYR A 21 -4.59 21.53 16.90
CA TYR A 21 -5.11 20.34 16.25
C TYR A 21 -4.16 20.06 15.09
N ALA A 22 -3.64 18.84 15.02
CA ALA A 22 -2.81 18.43 13.89
C ALA A 22 -3.60 18.65 12.60
N ALA A 23 -2.98 19.31 11.63
CA ALA A 23 -3.54 19.55 10.31
C ALA A 23 -3.35 18.33 9.40
N ASP A 24 -4.14 18.24 8.35
CA ASP A 24 -3.92 17.26 7.29
C ASP A 24 -2.49 17.40 6.74
N GLY A 25 -1.79 16.28 6.62
CA GLY A 25 -0.40 16.25 6.18
C GLY A 25 0.63 16.43 7.29
N ASP A 26 0.22 16.69 8.54
CA ASP A 26 1.15 16.76 9.67
C ASP A 26 1.68 15.37 10.06
N LEU A 27 2.90 15.35 10.60
CA LEU A 27 3.50 14.17 11.19
C LEU A 27 2.72 13.71 12.43
N LYS A 28 2.26 12.47 12.43
CA LYS A 28 1.68 11.80 13.61
C LYS A 28 2.78 11.17 14.47
N TRP A 29 3.70 10.45 13.84
CA TRP A 29 4.95 9.94 14.42
C TRP A 29 5.84 9.38 13.32
N HIS A 30 7.13 9.18 13.61
CA HIS A 30 7.99 8.29 12.82
C HIS A 30 8.80 7.37 13.74
N THR A 31 9.23 6.23 13.22
CA THR A 31 10.22 5.39 13.90
C THR A 31 11.55 6.11 13.98
N GLY A 32 12.36 5.87 15.02
CA GLY A 32 13.56 6.65 15.31
C GLY A 32 13.31 7.78 16.32
N GLN A 33 12.06 8.23 16.49
CA GLN A 33 11.69 9.14 17.58
C GLN A 33 11.77 8.44 18.95
N VAL A 34 12.03 9.24 19.99
CA VAL A 34 12.06 8.75 21.38
C VAL A 34 10.73 8.06 21.74
N GLY A 35 10.83 6.82 22.24
CA GLY A 35 9.67 6.01 22.59
C GLY A 35 8.95 5.34 21.40
N LYS A 36 9.49 5.42 20.18
CA LYS A 36 9.02 4.68 19.00
C LYS A 36 9.95 3.52 18.66
N ALA A 37 9.52 2.66 17.75
CA ALA A 37 10.39 1.63 17.19
C ALA A 37 11.61 2.27 16.53
N ASN A 38 12.73 1.54 16.48
CA ASN A 38 13.91 1.92 15.72
C ASN A 38 14.12 0.88 14.62
N ILE A 39 13.95 1.31 13.36
CA ILE A 39 14.15 0.47 12.19
C ILE A 39 15.53 0.84 11.64
N GLY A 40 16.51 -0.05 11.84
CA GLY A 40 17.91 0.27 11.60
C GLY A 40 18.35 0.25 10.13
N ASP A 41 17.46 -0.11 9.21
CA ASP A 41 17.74 -0.35 7.80
C ASP A 41 16.67 0.29 6.90
N GLY A 42 17.03 0.55 5.64
CA GLY A 42 16.14 1.17 4.66
C GLY A 42 14.84 0.38 4.42
N ILE A 43 13.72 1.08 4.26
CA ILE A 43 12.41 0.49 3.95
C ILE A 43 12.05 0.89 2.51
N VAL A 44 12.14 -0.07 1.59
CA VAL A 44 11.67 0.09 0.20
C VAL A 44 10.30 -0.55 -0.03
N THR A 45 9.81 -1.31 0.95
CA THR A 45 8.52 -1.99 0.91
C THR A 45 7.37 -1.04 1.21
N SER A 46 6.23 -1.24 0.55
CA SER A 46 4.99 -0.56 0.95
C SER A 46 4.47 -1.20 2.25
N PRO A 47 4.06 -0.41 3.26
CA PRO A 47 3.58 -0.98 4.51
C PRO A 47 2.33 -1.84 4.34
N ALA A 48 2.32 -3.02 4.95
CA ALA A 48 1.11 -3.82 5.11
C ALA A 48 0.50 -3.53 6.49
N ILE A 49 -0.82 -3.42 6.59
CA ILE A 49 -1.53 -3.10 7.83
C ILE A 49 -2.41 -4.30 8.15
N GLY A 50 -2.29 -4.87 9.36
CA GLY A 50 -3.08 -5.99 9.89
C GLY A 50 -4.34 -5.51 10.62
N SER A 51 -5.38 -6.35 10.73
CA SER A 51 -6.75 -5.92 11.10
C SER A 51 -6.87 -5.28 12.49
N ASP A 52 -5.84 -5.47 13.31
CA ASP A 52 -5.67 -4.84 14.62
C ASP A 52 -4.93 -3.48 14.55
N GLY A 53 -4.64 -2.99 13.34
CA GLY A 53 -3.87 -1.78 13.05
C GLY A 53 -2.34 -1.98 13.06
N THR A 54 -1.83 -3.20 13.29
CA THR A 54 -0.38 -3.46 13.27
C THR A 54 0.20 -3.17 11.88
N ILE A 55 1.28 -2.41 11.80
CA ILE A 55 1.96 -2.08 10.56
C ILE A 55 3.18 -2.99 10.38
N TYR A 56 3.26 -3.66 9.23
CA TYR A 56 4.32 -4.57 8.84
C TYR A 56 5.16 -3.97 7.71
N VAL A 57 6.47 -3.90 7.91
CA VAL A 57 7.43 -3.39 6.92
C VAL A 57 8.66 -4.28 6.88
N GLY A 58 9.13 -4.57 5.67
CA GLY A 58 10.38 -5.30 5.44
C GLY A 58 11.54 -4.35 5.18
N THR A 59 12.73 -4.72 5.67
CA THR A 59 13.95 -3.93 5.45
C THR A 59 14.78 -4.44 4.26
N TYR A 60 15.40 -3.48 3.58
CA TYR A 60 16.33 -3.69 2.48
C TYR A 60 17.77 -3.67 3.01
N SER A 61 18.24 -4.82 3.48
CA SER A 61 19.62 -5.02 3.93
C SER A 61 20.04 -6.48 3.77
N ASN A 62 21.36 -6.75 3.84
CA ASN A 62 21.90 -8.12 3.84
C ASN A 62 21.49 -8.94 5.08
N ASN A 63 20.84 -8.31 6.07
CA ASN A 63 20.25 -8.97 7.22
C ASN A 63 18.78 -8.53 7.36
N GLY A 64 18.05 -8.56 6.24
CA GLY A 64 16.69 -8.04 6.18
C GLY A 64 15.78 -8.67 7.23
N GLN A 65 14.93 -7.83 7.82
CA GLN A 65 14.02 -8.19 8.90
C GLN A 65 12.61 -7.71 8.54
N LEU A 66 11.61 -8.46 8.98
CA LEU A 66 10.24 -7.98 9.04
C LEU A 66 10.00 -7.35 10.42
N TYR A 67 9.56 -6.09 10.42
CA TYR A 67 9.16 -5.37 11.61
C TYR A 67 7.63 -5.33 11.70
N ALA A 68 7.10 -5.55 12.90
CA ALA A 68 5.73 -5.24 13.26
C ALA A 68 5.71 -4.06 14.23
N VAL A 69 4.98 -3.02 13.87
CA VAL A 69 4.90 -1.74 14.59
C VAL A 69 3.45 -1.51 15.00
N ASN A 70 3.22 -1.12 16.24
CA ASN A 70 1.88 -0.78 16.73
C ASN A 70 1.38 0.53 16.09
N PRO A 71 0.05 0.79 16.04
CA PRO A 71 -0.50 2.05 15.50
C PRO A 71 0.05 3.34 16.13
N ASN A 72 0.57 3.24 17.36
CA ASN A 72 1.20 4.35 18.09
C ASN A 72 2.70 4.50 17.79
N GLY A 73 3.26 3.68 16.89
CA GLY A 73 4.66 3.69 16.47
C GLY A 73 5.62 2.92 17.35
N THR A 74 5.18 2.22 18.42
CA THR A 74 6.08 1.37 19.22
C THR A 74 6.34 0.03 18.55
N LEU A 75 7.51 -0.56 18.80
CA LEU A 75 7.84 -1.89 18.29
C LEU A 75 6.92 -2.94 18.92
N LYS A 76 6.29 -3.78 18.10
CA LYS A 76 5.56 -4.97 18.53
C LYS A 76 6.49 -6.18 18.57
N TRP A 77 7.16 -6.45 17.45
CA TRP A 77 8.21 -7.46 17.32
C TRP A 77 9.01 -7.24 16.02
N LYS A 78 10.15 -7.93 15.89
CA LYS A 78 10.88 -8.06 14.63
C LYS A 78 11.41 -9.49 14.47
N THR A 79 11.68 -9.91 13.24
CA THR A 79 12.23 -11.23 12.94
C THR A 79 13.76 -11.22 12.87
N ASP A 80 14.42 -12.26 13.38
CA ASP A 80 15.88 -12.42 13.28
C ASP A 80 16.30 -13.62 12.39
N PHE A 81 15.37 -14.22 11.65
CA PHE A 81 15.58 -15.47 10.90
C PHE A 81 15.51 -15.35 9.37
N ILE A 82 15.18 -14.18 8.81
CA ILE A 82 15.02 -13.99 7.36
C ILE A 82 16.40 -13.89 6.68
N GLY A 83 17.24 -12.95 7.15
CA GLY A 83 18.66 -12.90 6.80
C GLY A 83 18.97 -12.56 5.34
N GLU A 84 18.02 -11.98 4.61
CA GLU A 84 18.12 -11.51 3.22
C GLU A 84 17.21 -10.30 3.03
N SER A 85 17.46 -9.46 2.01
CA SER A 85 16.67 -8.25 1.79
C SER A 85 15.22 -8.57 1.46
N ILE A 86 14.31 -7.77 2.03
CA ILE A 86 12.89 -7.80 1.69
C ILE A 86 12.63 -6.59 0.79
N TYR A 87 12.61 -6.85 -0.52
CA TYR A 87 12.32 -5.81 -1.52
C TYR A 87 10.80 -5.70 -1.79
N ALA A 88 10.13 -6.85 -1.79
CA ALA A 88 8.71 -6.98 -2.06
C ALA A 88 7.85 -6.59 -0.84
N SER A 89 6.70 -5.96 -1.07
CA SER A 89 5.81 -5.55 0.04
C SER A 89 5.19 -6.77 0.73
N PRO A 90 5.05 -6.78 2.07
CA PRO A 90 4.40 -7.89 2.76
C PRO A 90 2.94 -8.05 2.37
N ALA A 91 2.43 -9.29 2.38
CA ALA A 91 1.00 -9.58 2.23
C ALA A 91 0.47 -10.30 3.46
N ILE A 92 -0.77 -9.99 3.87
CA ILE A 92 -1.36 -10.57 5.09
C ILE A 92 -2.52 -11.49 4.71
N GLY A 93 -2.44 -12.75 5.07
CA GLY A 93 -3.49 -13.75 4.88
C GLY A 93 -4.67 -13.53 5.82
N SER A 94 -5.78 -14.21 5.54
CA SER A 94 -7.01 -14.05 6.33
C SER A 94 -6.93 -14.58 7.76
N ASP A 95 -5.94 -15.42 8.05
CA ASP A 95 -5.60 -15.90 9.39
C ASP A 95 -4.58 -14.99 10.11
N GLY A 96 -4.20 -13.87 9.49
CA GLY A 96 -3.18 -12.95 9.98
C GLY A 96 -1.74 -13.37 9.66
N THR A 97 -1.51 -14.48 8.94
CA THR A 97 -0.16 -14.88 8.51
C THR A 97 0.41 -13.82 7.56
N ILE A 98 1.64 -13.39 7.81
CA ILE A 98 2.36 -12.41 6.99
C ILE A 98 3.30 -13.14 6.04
N TYR A 99 3.24 -12.80 4.76
CA TYR A 99 4.04 -13.38 3.69
C TYR A 99 5.02 -12.35 3.13
N VAL A 100 6.30 -12.72 3.06
CA VAL A 100 7.37 -11.87 2.51
C VAL A 100 8.31 -12.69 1.64
N GLY A 101 8.65 -12.16 0.47
CA GLY A 101 9.66 -12.73 -0.44
C GLY A 101 11.03 -12.07 -0.25
N THR A 102 12.10 -12.83 -0.45
CA THR A 102 13.47 -12.33 -0.31
C THR A 102 14.22 -12.19 -1.64
N TYR A 103 15.23 -11.30 -1.61
CA TYR A 103 16.14 -10.89 -2.67
C TYR A 103 17.50 -10.53 -2.01
N PRO A 104 18.67 -10.52 -2.71
CA PRO A 104 18.94 -11.00 -4.07
C PRO A 104 19.14 -12.49 -4.21
N ASN A 105 19.66 -13.14 -3.19
CA ASN A 105 20.18 -14.49 -3.36
C ASN A 105 19.20 -15.51 -2.80
N ASN A 106 19.07 -16.66 -3.49
CA ASN A 106 18.30 -17.81 -3.02
C ASN A 106 16.89 -17.44 -2.52
N GLY A 107 16.16 -16.62 -3.28
CA GLY A 107 14.89 -16.03 -2.87
C GLY A 107 13.93 -17.07 -2.28
N GLN A 108 13.43 -16.82 -1.06
CA GLN A 108 12.49 -17.67 -0.35
C GLN A 108 11.22 -16.89 -0.02
N LEU A 109 10.07 -17.56 -0.06
CA LEU A 109 8.85 -17.03 0.53
C LEU A 109 8.78 -17.49 1.99
N TYR A 110 8.71 -16.52 2.90
CA TYR A 110 8.50 -16.75 4.33
C TYR A 110 7.03 -16.53 4.68
N ALA A 111 6.49 -17.39 5.52
CA ALA A 111 5.22 -17.19 6.21
C ALA A 111 5.50 -17.01 7.71
N ILE A 112 5.05 -15.90 8.26
CA ILE A 112 5.27 -15.47 9.65
C ILE A 112 3.92 -15.38 10.34
N LYS A 113 3.81 -15.91 11.55
CA LYS A 113 2.58 -15.81 12.35
C LYS A 113 2.39 -14.39 12.90
N PRO A 114 1.17 -14.00 13.31
CA PRO A 114 0.92 -12.68 13.92
C PRO A 114 1.80 -12.34 15.13
N ASP A 115 2.34 -13.35 15.83
CA ASP A 115 3.25 -13.21 16.98
C ASP A 115 4.73 -13.03 16.59
N GLY A 116 5.06 -13.03 15.29
CA GLY A 116 6.41 -12.86 14.78
C GLY A 116 7.20 -14.16 14.62
N THR A 117 6.64 -15.31 15.00
CA THR A 117 7.32 -16.60 14.85
C THR A 117 7.19 -17.16 13.42
N LEU A 118 8.21 -17.88 12.97
CA LEU A 118 8.20 -18.54 11.67
C LEU A 118 7.09 -19.60 11.63
N LYS A 119 6.21 -19.52 10.61
CA LYS A 119 5.23 -20.56 10.29
C LYS A 119 5.85 -21.60 9.37
N TRP A 120 6.43 -21.15 8.26
CA TRP A 120 7.19 -21.96 7.30
C TRP A 120 7.99 -21.05 6.35
N LYS A 121 8.93 -21.63 5.61
CA LYS A 121 9.56 -20.98 4.45
C LYS A 121 9.73 -21.97 3.31
N THR A 122 9.67 -21.50 2.08
CA THR A 122 9.88 -22.36 0.90
C THR A 122 11.35 -22.71 0.72
N ASN A 123 11.64 -23.92 0.24
CA ASN A 123 12.97 -24.37 -0.16
C ASN A 123 13.10 -24.65 -1.68
N PHE A 124 11.99 -24.58 -2.42
CA PHE A 124 11.93 -24.86 -3.86
C PHE A 124 11.97 -23.60 -4.74
N ILE A 125 11.85 -22.41 -4.13
CA ILE A 125 12.15 -21.13 -4.77
C ILE A 125 13.59 -20.81 -4.39
N THR A 126 14.41 -20.54 -5.41
CA THR A 126 15.83 -20.21 -5.26
C THR A 126 16.22 -19.00 -6.11
N ASN A 127 15.22 -18.37 -6.74
CA ASN A 127 15.41 -17.18 -7.57
C ASN A 127 14.84 -15.96 -6.84
N PRO A 128 15.43 -14.77 -7.02
CA PRO A 128 14.89 -13.48 -6.60
C PRO A 128 13.36 -13.37 -6.62
N ILE A 129 12.75 -12.98 -5.49
CA ILE A 129 11.33 -12.62 -5.41
C ILE A 129 11.22 -11.10 -5.26
N TYR A 130 11.06 -10.39 -6.39
CA TYR A 130 10.81 -8.95 -6.41
C TYR A 130 9.33 -8.61 -6.28
N SER A 131 8.46 -9.48 -6.77
CA SER A 131 7.02 -9.28 -6.78
C SER A 131 6.45 -9.41 -5.36
N SER A 132 5.56 -8.50 -4.95
CA SER A 132 4.83 -8.66 -3.69
C SER A 132 3.87 -9.85 -3.79
N PRO A 133 3.74 -10.69 -2.74
CA PRO A 133 2.84 -11.85 -2.79
C PRO A 133 1.38 -11.43 -2.96
N ALA A 134 0.64 -12.16 -3.79
CA ALA A 134 -0.81 -12.03 -3.90
C ALA A 134 -1.51 -13.26 -3.31
N ILE A 135 -2.62 -13.08 -2.60
CA ILE A 135 -3.31 -14.17 -1.90
C ILE A 135 -4.70 -14.39 -2.51
N GLY A 136 -4.91 -15.60 -3.04
CA GLY A 136 -6.20 -16.06 -3.54
C GLY A 136 -7.22 -16.25 -2.42
N SER A 137 -8.50 -16.27 -2.77
CA SER A 137 -9.58 -16.48 -1.79
C SER A 137 -9.54 -17.85 -1.09
N ASP A 138 -8.88 -18.84 -1.71
CA ASP A 138 -8.60 -20.16 -1.13
C ASP A 138 -7.33 -20.19 -0.26
N GLY A 139 -6.67 -19.05 -0.07
CA GLY A 139 -5.41 -18.91 0.65
C GLY A 139 -4.16 -19.26 -0.17
N THR A 140 -4.29 -19.60 -1.46
CA THR A 140 -3.11 -19.82 -2.33
C THR A 140 -2.31 -18.52 -2.46
N ILE A 141 -1.00 -18.61 -2.28
CA ILE A 141 -0.07 -17.48 -2.39
C ILE A 141 0.62 -17.52 -3.75
N TYR A 142 0.64 -16.40 -4.45
CA TYR A 142 1.25 -16.25 -5.77
C TYR A 142 2.44 -15.31 -5.71
N VAL A 143 3.60 -15.75 -6.21
CA VAL A 143 4.83 -14.95 -6.30
C VAL A 143 5.55 -15.20 -7.62
N GLY A 144 6.00 -14.12 -8.26
CA GLY A 144 6.83 -14.15 -9.46
C GLY A 144 8.32 -14.03 -9.14
N THR A 145 9.15 -14.50 -10.07
CA THR A 145 10.61 -14.48 -9.94
C THR A 145 11.29 -13.90 -11.18
N GLU A 146 12.46 -13.29 -10.99
CA GLU A 146 13.28 -12.72 -12.07
C GLU A 146 14.15 -13.77 -12.77
N GLY A 147 14.85 -14.64 -12.02
CA GLY A 147 15.91 -15.47 -12.59
C GLY A 147 15.47 -16.68 -13.44
N ASN A 148 14.28 -17.23 -13.17
CA ASN A 148 13.74 -18.37 -13.92
C ASN A 148 12.37 -18.11 -14.55
N ASN A 149 11.89 -16.85 -14.49
CA ASN A 149 10.65 -16.41 -15.13
C ASN A 149 9.44 -17.25 -14.72
N GLN A 150 9.31 -17.63 -13.44
CA GLN A 150 8.21 -18.49 -12.99
C GLN A 150 7.26 -17.74 -12.08
N LEU A 151 5.96 -17.93 -12.32
CA LEU A 151 4.95 -17.67 -11.31
C LEU A 151 4.77 -18.96 -10.50
N TYR A 152 4.96 -18.86 -9.20
CA TYR A 152 4.71 -19.94 -8.26
C TYR A 152 3.36 -19.74 -7.58
N ALA A 153 2.61 -20.83 -7.43
CA ALA A 153 1.46 -20.91 -6.55
C ALA A 153 1.80 -21.83 -5.37
N ILE A 154 1.64 -21.33 -4.16
CA ILE A 154 2.00 -21.99 -2.91
C ILE A 154 0.73 -22.16 -2.08
N LYS A 155 0.51 -23.34 -1.51
CA LYS A 155 -0.62 -23.60 -0.62
C LYS A 155 -0.41 -22.90 0.74
N PRO A 156 -1.47 -22.68 1.53
CA PRO A 156 -1.36 -22.09 2.87
C PRO A 156 -0.38 -22.80 3.83
N ASP A 157 -0.11 -24.09 3.60
CA ASP A 157 0.83 -24.92 4.36
C ASP A 157 2.30 -24.80 3.90
N GLY A 158 2.57 -24.00 2.86
CA GLY A 158 3.90 -23.77 2.32
C GLY A 158 4.33 -24.75 1.22
N THR A 159 3.49 -25.73 0.87
CA THR A 159 3.78 -26.67 -0.21
C THR A 159 3.49 -26.08 -1.59
N LEU A 160 4.27 -26.50 -2.60
CA LEU A 160 4.04 -26.09 -3.99
C LEU A 160 2.68 -26.61 -4.49
N LYS A 161 1.83 -25.71 -5.01
CA LYS A 161 0.60 -26.06 -5.72
C LYS A 161 0.89 -26.31 -7.19
N TRP A 162 1.54 -25.35 -7.85
CA TRP A 162 2.01 -25.42 -9.23
C TRP A 162 3.02 -24.30 -9.50
N LYS A 163 3.73 -24.36 -10.62
CA LYS A 163 4.52 -23.24 -11.15
C LYS A 163 4.43 -23.20 -12.67
N THR A 164 4.51 -22.02 -13.27
CA THR A 164 4.46 -21.87 -14.73
C THR A 164 5.78 -22.26 -15.39
N ASN A 165 5.72 -22.63 -16.67
CA ASN A 165 6.88 -22.95 -17.50
C ASN A 165 6.84 -22.31 -18.91
N PHE A 166 5.85 -21.45 -19.17
CA PHE A 166 5.66 -20.78 -20.47
C PHE A 166 6.01 -19.29 -20.46
N ILE A 167 6.27 -18.71 -19.28
CA ILE A 167 6.63 -17.29 -19.17
C ILE A 167 8.12 -17.16 -19.52
N THR A 168 8.43 -16.25 -20.44
CA THR A 168 9.77 -16.14 -21.04
C THR A 168 10.60 -14.97 -20.50
N ASN A 169 9.99 -14.12 -19.68
CA ASN A 169 10.57 -12.86 -19.22
C ASN A 169 10.42 -12.72 -17.70
N PRO A 170 11.32 -11.96 -17.03
CA PRO A 170 11.29 -11.74 -15.59
C PRO A 170 9.95 -11.22 -15.09
N ILE A 171 9.56 -11.64 -13.89
CA ILE A 171 8.36 -11.16 -13.22
C ILE A 171 8.77 -10.29 -12.03
N TYR A 172 8.83 -8.98 -12.24
CA TYR A 172 8.97 -8.00 -11.15
C TYR A 172 7.61 -7.48 -10.67
N SER A 173 6.62 -7.45 -11.56
CA SER A 173 5.27 -7.02 -11.23
C SER A 173 4.60 -7.98 -10.24
N SER A 174 3.86 -7.42 -9.28
CA SER A 174 3.08 -8.20 -8.32
C SER A 174 1.85 -8.79 -9.03
N PRO A 175 1.51 -10.08 -8.80
CA PRO A 175 0.33 -10.67 -9.43
C PRO A 175 -0.96 -9.98 -9.02
N ALA A 176 -1.90 -9.87 -9.95
CA ALA A 176 -3.27 -9.43 -9.68
C ALA A 176 -4.26 -10.58 -9.84
N ILE A 177 -5.28 -10.64 -8.99
CA ILE A 177 -6.24 -11.75 -8.97
C ILE A 177 -7.63 -11.21 -9.32
N GLY A 178 -8.20 -11.69 -10.42
CA GLY A 178 -9.56 -11.37 -10.85
C GLY A 178 -10.61 -11.92 -9.89
N SER A 179 -11.84 -11.41 -10.00
CA SER A 179 -12.98 -11.87 -9.18
C SER A 179 -13.33 -13.35 -9.41
N ASP A 180 -13.00 -13.88 -10.58
CA ASP A 180 -13.12 -15.28 -10.97
C ASP A 180 -11.91 -16.15 -10.57
N GLY A 181 -10.91 -15.55 -9.90
CA GLY A 181 -9.67 -16.19 -9.51
C GLY A 181 -8.57 -16.20 -10.57
N THR A 182 -8.79 -15.66 -11.77
CA THR A 182 -7.74 -15.56 -12.80
C THR A 182 -6.55 -14.77 -12.29
N ILE A 183 -5.34 -15.28 -12.51
CA ILE A 183 -4.11 -14.60 -12.10
C ILE A 183 -3.52 -13.84 -13.29
N TYR A 184 -3.27 -12.56 -13.12
CA TYR A 184 -2.68 -11.66 -14.11
C TYR A 184 -1.28 -11.26 -13.70
N VAL A 185 -0.31 -11.45 -14.58
CA VAL A 185 1.11 -11.15 -14.31
C VAL A 185 1.74 -10.48 -15.52
N GLY A 186 2.31 -9.30 -15.30
CA GLY A 186 3.11 -8.59 -16.29
C GLY A 186 4.58 -9.02 -16.21
N THR A 187 5.20 -9.19 -17.37
CA THR A 187 6.65 -9.42 -17.44
C THR A 187 7.42 -8.16 -17.80
N GLU A 188 8.69 -8.17 -17.46
CA GLU A 188 9.63 -7.08 -17.65
C GLU A 188 10.73 -7.45 -18.65
N GLY A 189 11.53 -6.46 -19.05
CA GLY A 189 12.55 -6.57 -20.08
C GLY A 189 12.20 -5.88 -21.40
N ASN A 190 13.01 -6.15 -22.42
CA ASN A 190 12.83 -5.66 -23.79
C ASN A 190 13.64 -6.57 -24.73
N PRO A 191 13.07 -7.16 -25.80
CA PRO A 191 11.69 -7.02 -26.32
C PRO A 191 10.70 -8.06 -25.74
N ASN A 192 9.48 -8.09 -26.28
CA ASN A 192 8.49 -9.16 -26.11
C ASN A 192 7.84 -9.29 -24.72
N CYS A 193 7.71 -8.19 -23.99
CA CYS A 193 6.99 -8.21 -22.71
C CYS A 193 5.49 -8.40 -22.89
N ARG A 194 4.87 -9.16 -21.99
CA ARG A 194 3.46 -9.55 -22.10
C ARG A 194 2.79 -9.55 -20.74
N LEU A 195 1.49 -9.30 -20.75
CA LEU A 195 0.62 -9.63 -19.64
C LEU A 195 0.06 -11.03 -19.89
N TYR A 196 0.18 -11.90 -18.89
CA TYR A 196 -0.33 -13.27 -18.92
C TYR A 196 -1.55 -13.39 -18.03
N ALA A 197 -2.58 -14.11 -18.50
CA ALA A 197 -3.68 -14.59 -17.68
C ALA A 197 -3.55 -16.09 -17.45
N ILE A 198 -3.72 -16.52 -16.21
CA ILE A 198 -3.31 -17.85 -15.75
C ILE A 198 -4.45 -18.47 -14.94
N ASN A 199 -4.73 -19.74 -15.21
CA ASN A 199 -5.73 -20.52 -14.48
C ASN A 199 -5.26 -20.77 -13.04
N PRO A 200 -6.06 -20.42 -12.01
CA PRO A 200 -5.65 -20.57 -10.61
C PRO A 200 -5.54 -22.02 -10.13
N SER A 201 -6.23 -22.95 -10.80
CA SER A 201 -6.31 -24.37 -10.44
C SER A 201 -5.01 -25.12 -10.71
N ASP A 202 -4.43 -24.91 -11.89
CA ASP A 202 -3.32 -25.72 -12.43
C ASP A 202 -2.15 -24.89 -12.98
N GLY A 203 -2.26 -23.56 -13.00
CA GLY A 203 -1.22 -22.69 -13.53
C GLY A 203 -1.12 -22.68 -15.05
N SER A 204 -2.08 -23.25 -15.78
CA SER A 204 -2.09 -23.22 -17.24
C SER A 204 -2.40 -21.81 -17.78
N LYS A 205 -1.83 -21.46 -18.93
CA LYS A 205 -2.08 -20.17 -19.59
C LYS A 205 -3.51 -20.12 -20.13
N LYS A 206 -4.29 -19.10 -19.73
CA LYS A 206 -5.56 -18.75 -20.37
C LYS A 206 -5.31 -18.01 -21.67
N TRP A 207 -4.53 -16.93 -21.58
CA TRP A 207 -4.12 -16.10 -22.71
C TRP A 207 -2.86 -15.30 -22.34
N GLU A 208 -2.25 -14.68 -23.34
CA GLU A 208 -1.23 -13.64 -23.18
C GLU A 208 -1.51 -12.52 -24.17
N THR A 209 -1.12 -11.30 -23.85
CA THR A 209 -1.20 -10.18 -24.79
C THR A 209 -0.23 -10.37 -25.95
N SER A 210 -0.46 -9.63 -27.05
CA SER A 210 0.64 -9.24 -27.93
C SER A 210 1.73 -8.51 -27.14
N SER A 211 2.94 -8.38 -27.69
CA SER A 211 3.99 -7.62 -27.00
C SER A 211 3.51 -6.22 -26.66
N ILE A 212 3.61 -5.87 -25.39
CA ILE A 212 3.49 -4.51 -24.85
C ILE A 212 4.83 -4.13 -24.23
N GLY A 213 4.97 -2.88 -23.79
CA GLY A 213 6.18 -2.45 -23.07
C GLY A 213 6.41 -3.24 -21.79
N GLY A 214 7.64 -3.28 -21.29
CA GLY A 214 8.01 -4.00 -20.07
C GLY A 214 7.28 -3.47 -18.84
N MET A 215 6.77 -4.37 -17.99
CA MET A 215 5.98 -4.02 -16.81
C MET A 215 6.76 -4.26 -15.51
N PHE A 216 7.28 -3.16 -14.95
CA PHE A 216 7.63 -3.11 -13.52
C PHE A 216 6.38 -2.86 -12.66
N SER A 217 5.45 -2.07 -13.21
CA SER A 217 4.18 -1.77 -12.58
C SER A 217 3.30 -3.03 -12.50
N SER A 218 2.53 -3.14 -11.43
CA SER A 218 1.65 -4.27 -11.19
C SER A 218 0.25 -4.00 -11.74
N PRO A 219 -0.46 -5.00 -12.30
CA PRO A 219 -1.76 -4.78 -12.92
C PRO A 219 -2.85 -4.39 -11.91
N ALA A 220 -3.76 -3.51 -12.32
CA ALA A 220 -4.97 -3.16 -11.56
C ALA A 220 -6.22 -3.60 -12.33
N ILE A 221 -7.24 -4.11 -11.62
CA ILE A 221 -8.45 -4.68 -12.25
C ILE A 221 -9.65 -3.80 -11.94
N GLY A 222 -10.30 -3.29 -12.99
CA GLY A 222 -11.53 -2.50 -12.91
C GLY A 222 -12.74 -3.31 -12.43
N SER A 223 -13.82 -2.60 -12.09
CA SER A 223 -15.07 -3.24 -11.66
C SER A 223 -15.70 -4.12 -12.74
N ASP A 224 -15.48 -3.77 -14.01
CA ASP A 224 -15.88 -4.52 -15.21
C ASP A 224 -14.91 -5.64 -15.61
N GLY A 225 -13.82 -5.82 -14.86
CA GLY A 225 -12.77 -6.79 -15.15
C GLY A 225 -11.68 -6.30 -16.11
N THR A 226 -11.78 -5.08 -16.67
CA THR A 226 -10.71 -4.51 -17.50
C THR A 226 -9.40 -4.45 -16.71
N ILE A 227 -8.29 -4.92 -17.30
CA ILE A 227 -6.97 -4.90 -16.65
C ILE A 227 -6.19 -3.68 -17.13
N TYR A 228 -5.69 -2.88 -16.20
CA TYR A 228 -4.88 -1.70 -16.46
C TYR A 228 -3.42 -1.94 -16.07
N VAL A 229 -2.49 -1.59 -16.95
CA VAL A 229 -1.04 -1.70 -16.72
C VAL A 229 -0.31 -0.46 -17.25
N GLY A 230 0.76 -0.06 -16.55
CA GLY A 230 1.72 0.93 -17.02
C GLY A 230 3.01 0.27 -17.50
N THR A 231 3.62 0.78 -18.57
CA THR A 231 4.86 0.22 -19.09
C THR A 231 6.09 1.08 -18.75
N TYR A 232 7.10 0.41 -18.23
CA TYR A 232 8.39 0.95 -17.84
C TYR A 232 9.40 0.95 -19.00
N TYR A 233 9.34 -0.05 -19.89
CA TYR A 233 10.15 -0.10 -21.12
C TYR A 233 9.28 0.14 -22.35
N SER A 234 9.91 0.66 -23.41
CA SER A 234 9.23 0.95 -24.67
C SER A 234 8.53 -0.29 -25.27
N PRO A 235 7.31 -0.15 -25.85
CA PRO A 235 6.53 1.08 -25.96
C PRO A 235 5.97 1.55 -24.61
N TYR A 236 6.19 2.83 -24.29
CA TYR A 236 5.73 3.49 -23.07
C TYR A 236 4.24 3.83 -23.18
N GLY A 237 3.48 3.62 -22.11
CA GLY A 237 2.08 3.99 -22.05
C GLY A 237 1.30 3.33 -20.92
N ILE A 238 0.02 3.69 -20.86
CA ILE A 238 -0.98 3.05 -20.01
C ILE A 238 -1.88 2.23 -20.93
N TYR A 239 -2.07 0.96 -20.61
CA TYR A 239 -2.85 0.02 -21.42
C TYR A 239 -4.06 -0.47 -20.65
N ALA A 240 -5.21 -0.56 -21.33
CA ALA A 240 -6.36 -1.31 -20.87
C ALA A 240 -6.49 -2.58 -21.71
N ILE A 241 -6.66 -3.72 -21.03
CA ILE A 241 -6.67 -5.05 -21.62
C ILE A 241 -8.01 -5.73 -21.33
N ASN A 242 -8.58 -6.36 -22.36
CA ASN A 242 -9.80 -7.14 -22.24
C ASN A 242 -9.54 -8.42 -21.43
N PRO A 243 -10.32 -8.70 -20.38
CA PRO A 243 -10.09 -9.87 -19.51
C PRO A 243 -10.37 -11.21 -20.18
N SER A 244 -11.19 -11.23 -21.24
CA SER A 244 -11.61 -12.46 -21.90
C SER A 244 -10.52 -13.08 -22.78
N ASP A 245 -9.71 -12.25 -23.44
CA ASP A 245 -8.80 -12.69 -24.50
C ASP A 245 -7.43 -12.00 -24.50
N GLY A 246 -7.20 -11.01 -23.63
CA GLY A 246 -5.94 -10.29 -23.59
C GLY A 246 -5.74 -9.28 -24.73
N SER A 247 -6.77 -8.97 -25.51
CA SER A 247 -6.68 -7.93 -26.54
C SER A 247 -6.60 -6.54 -25.90
N ILE A 248 -5.85 -5.64 -26.53
CA ILE A 248 -5.74 -4.24 -26.08
C ILE A 248 -7.08 -3.54 -26.37
N LYS A 249 -7.77 -3.09 -25.32
CA LYS A 249 -9.01 -2.30 -25.40
C LYS A 249 -8.69 -0.87 -25.84
N TRP A 250 -7.67 -0.28 -25.24
CA TRP A 250 -7.09 1.01 -25.62
C TRP A 250 -5.68 1.13 -25.04
N ASN A 251 -4.89 2.05 -25.58
CA ASN A 251 -3.64 2.51 -24.96
C ASN A 251 -3.58 4.03 -24.98
N TYR A 252 -3.12 4.61 -23.86
CA TYR A 252 -2.77 6.02 -23.77
C TYR A 252 -1.24 6.14 -23.87
N PRO A 253 -0.70 6.63 -24.99
CA PRO A 253 0.75 6.75 -25.16
C PRO A 253 1.32 7.81 -24.21
N ILE A 254 2.43 7.46 -23.57
CA ILE A 254 3.22 8.38 -22.75
C ILE A 254 4.64 8.35 -23.31
N SER A 255 5.36 9.46 -23.28
CA SER A 255 6.73 9.53 -23.79
C SER A 255 7.79 9.02 -22.80
N GLU A 256 7.35 8.63 -21.60
CA GLU A 256 8.18 8.45 -20.41
C GLU A 256 7.79 7.18 -19.63
N GLN A 257 8.66 6.80 -18.70
CA GLN A 257 8.55 5.55 -17.97
C GLN A 257 7.40 5.57 -16.95
N VAL A 258 6.56 4.54 -16.99
CA VAL A 258 5.49 4.32 -16.02
C VAL A 258 5.94 3.28 -14.99
N TRP A 259 6.53 3.74 -13.88
CA TRP A 259 6.96 2.86 -12.78
C TRP A 259 5.80 2.50 -11.85
N SER A 260 4.90 3.46 -11.63
CA SER A 260 3.79 3.34 -10.68
C SER A 260 2.75 2.34 -11.15
N SER A 261 2.21 1.54 -10.23
CA SER A 261 1.05 0.69 -10.52
C SER A 261 -0.22 1.54 -10.54
N PRO A 262 -1.16 1.31 -11.47
CA PRO A 262 -2.38 2.10 -11.53
C PRO A 262 -3.25 1.94 -10.28
N ALA A 263 -3.86 3.03 -9.82
CA ALA A 263 -4.91 3.03 -8.81
C ALA A 263 -6.26 3.38 -9.46
N ILE A 264 -7.35 2.69 -9.10
CA ILE A 264 -8.66 2.88 -9.74
C ILE A 264 -9.65 3.47 -8.76
N GLY A 265 -10.15 4.67 -9.07
CA GLY A 265 -11.20 5.37 -8.34
C GLY A 265 -12.56 4.68 -8.45
N SER A 266 -13.51 5.08 -7.59
CA SER A 266 -14.84 4.46 -7.51
C SER A 266 -15.72 4.81 -8.70
N ASP A 267 -15.39 5.88 -9.41
CA ASP A 267 -15.96 6.26 -10.69
C ASP A 267 -15.26 5.58 -11.89
N GLY A 268 -14.30 4.70 -11.62
CA GLY A 268 -13.49 4.00 -12.63
C GLY A 268 -12.29 4.79 -13.14
N THR A 269 -12.05 6.02 -12.68
CA THR A 269 -10.88 6.82 -13.08
C THR A 269 -9.58 6.10 -12.71
N ILE A 270 -8.63 6.04 -13.65
CA ILE A 270 -7.33 5.40 -13.48
C ILE A 270 -6.28 6.46 -13.17
N TYR A 271 -5.64 6.34 -12.01
CA TYR A 271 -4.59 7.25 -11.53
C TYR A 271 -3.21 6.59 -11.66
N VAL A 272 -2.28 7.29 -12.31
CA VAL A 272 -0.92 6.78 -12.59
C VAL A 272 0.08 7.92 -12.44
N GLY A 273 1.15 7.68 -11.68
CA GLY A 273 2.30 8.60 -11.57
C GLY A 273 3.37 8.29 -12.63
N ILE A 274 3.92 9.34 -13.25
CA ILE A 274 4.99 9.23 -14.24
C ILE A 274 6.34 9.52 -13.59
N PHE A 275 7.31 8.65 -13.83
CA PHE A 275 8.59 8.70 -13.14
C PHE A 275 9.54 9.75 -13.71
N SER A 276 9.74 9.78 -15.03
CA SER A 276 10.80 10.54 -15.70
C SER A 276 10.29 11.72 -16.53
N GLY A 277 11.22 12.62 -16.90
CA GLY A 277 10.97 13.79 -17.75
C GLY A 277 10.27 14.91 -16.98
N ASP A 278 8.94 14.85 -16.99
CA ASP A 278 8.02 15.77 -16.31
C ASP A 278 7.13 14.94 -15.37
N PRO A 279 7.46 14.83 -14.06
CA PRO A 279 6.72 13.97 -13.16
C PRO A 279 5.32 14.54 -12.90
N GLU A 280 4.30 13.82 -13.39
CA GLU A 280 2.91 14.22 -13.27
C GLU A 280 2.08 13.03 -12.76
N LEU A 281 1.02 13.33 -12.01
CA LEU A 281 -0.06 12.39 -11.76
C LEU A 281 -1.09 12.54 -12.87
N TYR A 282 -1.32 11.46 -13.60
CA TYR A 282 -2.34 11.36 -14.64
C TYR A 282 -3.63 10.78 -14.05
N ALA A 283 -4.76 11.31 -14.50
CA ALA A 283 -6.07 10.70 -14.33
C ALA A 283 -6.65 10.40 -15.72
N ILE A 284 -6.91 9.12 -16.00
CA ILE A 284 -7.44 8.63 -17.28
C ILE A 284 -8.86 8.12 -17.04
N ASN A 285 -9.78 8.45 -17.94
CA ASN A 285 -11.14 7.93 -17.91
C ASN A 285 -11.16 6.43 -18.28
N PRO A 286 -12.19 5.66 -17.90
CA PRO A 286 -12.33 4.24 -18.29
C PRO A 286 -12.28 3.98 -19.81
N ASP A 287 -12.59 4.98 -20.63
CA ASP A 287 -12.54 4.93 -22.10
C ASP A 287 -11.15 5.22 -22.70
N GLY A 288 -10.15 5.52 -21.85
CA GLY A 288 -8.78 5.81 -22.26
C GLY A 288 -8.48 7.28 -22.53
N THR A 289 -9.47 8.18 -22.40
CA THR A 289 -9.24 9.62 -22.58
C THR A 289 -8.63 10.26 -21.34
N LEU A 290 -7.78 11.27 -21.52
CA LEU A 290 -7.22 12.05 -20.41
C LEU A 290 -8.33 12.83 -19.70
N LYS A 291 -8.50 12.60 -18.40
CA LYS A 291 -9.39 13.39 -17.54
C LYS A 291 -8.70 14.67 -17.07
N TRP A 292 -7.50 14.53 -16.52
CA TRP A 292 -6.60 15.62 -16.14
C TRP A 292 -5.19 15.08 -15.88
N LYS A 293 -4.21 15.99 -15.81
CA LYS A 293 -2.88 15.72 -15.27
C LYS A 293 -2.42 16.91 -14.41
N THR A 294 -1.64 16.64 -13.38
CA THR A 294 -1.10 17.69 -12.49
C THR A 294 0.06 18.44 -13.14
N ASN A 295 0.26 19.70 -12.79
CA ASN A 295 1.42 20.51 -13.20
C ASN A 295 2.22 21.10 -12.01
N PHE A 296 1.85 20.73 -10.78
CA PHE A 296 2.47 21.23 -9.54
C PHE A 296 3.39 20.21 -8.88
N ILE A 297 3.43 18.97 -9.38
CA ILE A 297 4.39 17.96 -8.98
C ILE A 297 5.64 18.18 -9.82
N VAL A 298 6.78 18.31 -9.16
CA VAL A 298 8.07 18.65 -9.79
C VAL A 298 9.19 17.69 -9.39
N GLU A 299 8.87 16.69 -8.59
CA GLU A 299 9.78 15.64 -8.10
C GLU A 299 9.29 14.28 -8.57
N LEU A 300 10.21 13.32 -8.69
CA LEU A 300 9.92 12.03 -9.33
C LEU A 300 8.88 11.23 -8.55
N ILE A 301 7.93 10.64 -9.27
CA ILE A 301 6.95 9.70 -8.72
C ILE A 301 7.43 8.29 -9.04
N TYR A 302 8.06 7.63 -8.06
CA TYR A 302 8.49 6.24 -8.20
C TYR A 302 7.42 5.24 -7.74
N ASN A 303 6.56 5.66 -6.82
CA ASN A 303 5.62 4.79 -6.14
C ASN A 303 4.20 4.87 -6.70
N SER A 304 3.38 3.87 -6.36
CA SER A 304 1.97 3.82 -6.76
C SER A 304 1.13 4.84 -5.96
N PRO A 305 0.14 5.49 -6.58
CA PRO A 305 -0.83 6.31 -5.85
C PRO A 305 -1.67 5.48 -4.88
N ALA A 306 -2.09 6.10 -3.79
CA ALA A 306 -3.10 5.56 -2.86
C ALA A 306 -4.33 6.46 -2.87
N ILE A 307 -5.53 5.90 -2.89
CA ILE A 307 -6.77 6.69 -2.88
C ILE A 307 -7.31 6.70 -1.44
N GLY A 308 -7.86 7.81 -0.97
CA GLY A 308 -8.53 7.94 0.32
C GLY A 308 -10.01 7.57 0.22
N SER A 309 -10.72 7.31 1.33
CA SER A 309 -12.16 7.00 1.25
C SER A 309 -13.01 8.18 0.77
N ASP A 310 -12.47 9.40 0.84
CA ASP A 310 -13.05 10.63 0.30
C ASP A 310 -12.65 10.87 -1.17
N GLY A 311 -11.93 9.94 -1.80
CA GLY A 311 -11.40 10.06 -3.15
C GLY A 311 -10.10 10.86 -3.27
N THR A 312 -9.54 11.39 -2.17
CA THR A 312 -8.24 12.09 -2.22
C THR A 312 -7.15 11.14 -2.72
N ILE A 313 -6.32 11.56 -3.66
CA ILE A 313 -5.21 10.77 -4.19
C ILE A 313 -3.91 11.19 -3.50
N TYR A 314 -3.25 10.25 -2.86
CA TYR A 314 -1.98 10.42 -2.18
C TYR A 314 -0.84 9.88 -3.03
N VAL A 315 0.15 10.72 -3.29
CA VAL A 315 1.35 10.37 -4.07
C VAL A 315 2.58 10.79 -3.29
N GLY A 316 3.58 9.92 -3.32
CA GLY A 316 4.90 10.18 -2.76
C GLY A 316 5.82 10.67 -3.86
N THR A 317 6.70 11.60 -3.52
CA THR A 317 7.78 12.03 -4.42
C THR A 317 9.09 12.08 -3.66
N TYR A 318 10.19 12.03 -4.40
CA TYR A 318 11.48 12.39 -3.85
C TYR A 318 12.33 13.13 -4.88
N ASN A 319 13.22 13.98 -4.39
CA ASN A 319 14.14 14.74 -5.21
C ASN A 319 15.44 13.95 -5.46
N ILE A 320 15.91 13.88 -6.72
CA ILE A 320 17.29 13.48 -7.03
C ILE A 320 18.19 14.71 -6.92
N GLY A 321 18.42 15.19 -5.70
CA GLY A 321 19.55 16.07 -5.42
C GLY A 321 20.81 15.22 -5.37
N TYR A 322 21.87 15.63 -6.09
CA TYR A 322 23.19 14.99 -6.05
C TYR A 322 23.90 15.12 -4.70
N GLU A 323 23.29 15.79 -3.73
CA GLU A 323 23.84 16.00 -2.40
C GLU A 323 23.01 15.29 -1.33
N THR A 324 23.71 14.94 -0.25
CA THR A 324 23.42 13.93 0.77
C THR A 324 22.18 14.18 1.65
N SER A 325 21.28 15.09 1.28
CA SER A 325 19.96 15.30 1.89
C SER A 325 18.85 15.00 0.89
N SER A 326 18.50 13.73 0.76
CA SER A 326 17.26 13.38 0.05
C SER A 326 16.06 13.82 0.88
N ASN A 327 15.18 14.61 0.30
CA ASN A 327 13.88 14.94 0.86
C ASN A 327 12.81 14.14 0.12
N PHE A 328 11.73 13.88 0.81
CA PHE A 328 10.54 13.30 0.21
C PHE A 328 9.34 14.18 0.49
N GLN A 329 8.37 14.18 -0.43
CA GLN A 329 7.13 14.90 -0.27
C GLN A 329 5.95 13.94 -0.38
N ILE A 330 4.87 14.28 0.31
CA ILE A 330 3.57 13.66 0.14
C ILE A 330 2.64 14.71 -0.43
N TYR A 331 2.04 14.41 -1.56
CA TYR A 331 1.00 15.20 -2.19
C TYR A 331 -0.36 14.56 -1.92
N ALA A 332 -1.32 15.35 -1.50
CA ALA A 332 -2.73 15.01 -1.53
C ALA A 332 -3.40 15.81 -2.64
N VAL A 333 -4.04 15.09 -3.57
CA VAL A 333 -4.66 15.65 -4.77
C VAL A 333 -6.15 15.36 -4.72
N ASN A 334 -6.99 16.36 -4.95
CA ASN A 334 -8.43 16.18 -5.03
C ASN A 334 -8.81 15.34 -6.27
N PRO A 335 -9.98 14.67 -6.29
CA PRO A 335 -10.45 13.91 -7.45
C PRO A 335 -10.52 14.70 -8.78
N ASN A 336 -10.63 16.03 -8.69
CA ASN A 336 -10.66 16.96 -9.83
C ASN A 336 -9.26 17.43 -10.29
N GLY A 337 -8.18 16.90 -9.69
CA GLY A 337 -6.80 17.19 -10.07
C GLY A 337 -6.18 18.41 -9.39
N THR A 338 -6.88 19.10 -8.49
CA THR A 338 -6.29 20.24 -7.75
C THR A 338 -5.52 19.77 -6.52
N LEU A 339 -4.46 20.50 -6.16
CA LEU A 339 -3.71 20.26 -4.93
C LEU A 339 -4.62 20.49 -3.71
N LYS A 340 -4.73 19.48 -2.84
CA LYS A 340 -5.40 19.58 -1.53
C LYS A 340 -4.41 20.08 -0.48
N TRP A 341 -3.26 19.43 -0.38
CA TRP A 341 -2.13 19.85 0.45
C TRP A 341 -0.86 19.11 0.00
N LYS A 342 0.30 19.61 0.43
CA LYS A 342 1.57 18.88 0.33
C LYS A 342 2.42 19.09 1.59
N THR A 343 3.14 18.06 1.99
CA THR A 343 4.10 18.12 3.10
C THR A 343 5.46 17.63 2.64
N ASN A 344 6.52 18.27 3.14
CA ASN A 344 7.90 17.91 2.88
C ASN A 344 8.56 17.37 4.15
N PHE A 345 9.21 16.21 4.04
CA PHE A 345 9.99 15.59 5.09
C PHE A 345 11.46 15.52 4.68
N ILE A 346 12.36 15.71 5.64
CA ILE A 346 13.79 15.86 5.41
C ILE A 346 14.51 14.57 5.79
N GLY A 347 15.51 14.16 4.99
CA GLY A 347 16.54 13.21 5.42
C GLY A 347 16.44 11.80 4.83
N PHE A 348 15.41 11.48 4.06
CA PHE A 348 15.26 10.16 3.43
C PHE A 348 14.62 10.23 2.04
N ARG A 349 14.85 9.19 1.23
CA ARG A 349 14.08 8.92 0.00
C ARG A 349 12.85 8.11 0.35
N MET A 350 11.79 8.24 -0.45
CA MET A 350 10.63 7.37 -0.37
C MET A 350 10.54 6.52 -1.63
N PHE A 351 10.62 5.20 -1.46
CA PHE A 351 10.38 4.23 -2.52
C PHE A 351 9.09 3.42 -2.30
N SER A 352 8.56 3.46 -1.08
CA SER A 352 7.32 2.79 -0.72
C SER A 352 6.10 3.51 -1.31
N SER A 353 5.06 2.75 -1.65
CA SER A 353 3.75 3.33 -1.93
C SER A 353 3.02 3.63 -0.62
N PRO A 354 2.29 4.76 -0.52
CA PRO A 354 1.50 5.06 0.67
C PRO A 354 0.48 3.96 0.97
N ALA A 355 0.41 3.56 2.24
CA ALA A 355 -0.63 2.68 2.76
C ALA A 355 -1.53 3.48 3.70
N ILE A 356 -2.85 3.30 3.61
CA ILE A 356 -3.78 4.06 4.45
C ILE A 356 -4.44 3.11 5.46
N GLY A 357 -4.19 3.38 6.75
CA GLY A 357 -4.83 2.67 7.85
C GLY A 357 -6.30 3.03 7.96
N SER A 358 -7.12 2.18 8.59
CA SER A 358 -8.57 2.36 8.71
C SER A 358 -9.03 3.62 9.44
N ASP A 359 -8.13 4.29 10.17
CA ASP A 359 -8.36 5.57 10.83
C ASP A 359 -7.98 6.78 9.95
N GLY A 360 -7.54 6.52 8.71
CA GLY A 360 -7.09 7.53 7.76
C GLY A 360 -5.59 7.77 7.79
N THR A 361 -4.85 7.26 8.78
CA THR A 361 -3.42 7.51 8.87
C THR A 361 -2.70 7.00 7.62
N ILE A 362 -1.88 7.85 7.02
CA ILE A 362 -1.05 7.48 5.86
C ILE A 362 0.30 7.00 6.39
N TYR A 363 0.71 5.82 5.96
CA TYR A 363 1.97 5.19 6.31
C TYR A 363 2.89 5.10 5.10
N VAL A 364 4.13 5.54 5.25
CA VAL A 364 5.19 5.43 4.24
C VAL A 364 6.50 4.97 4.86
N GLY A 365 7.15 4.02 4.19
CA GLY A 365 8.52 3.61 4.48
C GLY A 365 9.53 4.45 3.70
N THR A 366 10.64 4.76 4.35
CA THR A 366 11.71 5.57 3.77
C THR A 366 13.03 4.82 3.74
N TYR A 367 13.92 5.27 2.87
CA TYR A 367 15.20 4.67 2.59
C TYR A 367 16.33 5.72 2.59
N SER A 368 17.41 5.39 3.28
CA SER A 368 18.76 5.88 3.02
C SER A 368 19.70 4.67 2.93
N ALA A 369 20.95 4.89 2.51
CA ALA A 369 21.93 3.80 2.38
C ALA A 369 22.24 3.08 3.71
N THR A 370 21.91 3.67 4.86
CA THR A 370 22.26 3.14 6.18
C THR A 370 21.09 3.08 7.16
N GLN A 371 19.94 3.67 6.83
CA GLN A 371 18.80 3.82 7.75
C GLN A 371 17.48 3.87 6.98
N GLY A 372 16.37 3.63 7.66
CA GLY A 372 15.03 3.81 7.13
C GLY A 372 14.05 4.07 8.25
N GLU A 373 12.98 4.77 7.93
CA GLU A 373 11.95 5.09 8.92
C GLU A 373 10.55 4.85 8.35
N LEU A 374 9.65 4.38 9.21
CA LEU A 374 8.24 4.35 8.95
C LEU A 374 7.62 5.64 9.50
N TYR A 375 7.02 6.42 8.60
CA TYR A 375 6.28 7.64 8.92
C TYR A 375 4.79 7.34 8.99
N ALA A 376 4.12 7.93 9.98
CA ALA A 376 2.67 8.02 10.08
C ALA A 376 2.25 9.48 9.97
N ILE A 377 1.31 9.77 9.07
CA ILE A 377 0.92 11.13 8.69
C ILE A 377 -0.60 11.26 8.83
N TYR A 378 -1.06 12.37 9.38
CA TYR A 378 -2.49 12.66 9.47
C TYR A 378 -3.09 12.86 8.08
N SER A 379 -4.24 12.23 7.84
CA SER A 379 -5.09 12.54 6.68
C SER A 379 -6.31 13.34 7.12
N SER A 380 -7.35 13.38 6.29
CA SER A 380 -8.50 14.26 6.47
C SER A 380 -9.44 13.83 7.62
N PRO A 381 -9.93 14.77 8.46
CA PRO A 381 -10.67 14.49 9.71
C PRO A 381 -12.10 13.91 9.52
N GLY A 382 -12.50 13.53 8.31
CA GLY A 382 -13.81 12.92 8.01
C GLY A 382 -13.81 11.38 7.96
N TRP A 383 -12.68 10.74 8.22
CA TRP A 383 -12.53 9.30 8.08
C TRP A 383 -13.16 8.50 9.23
N THR A 384 -14.00 7.54 8.89
CA THR A 384 -14.52 6.53 9.82
C THR A 384 -14.24 5.13 9.28
N TYR A 385 -14.27 4.12 10.15
CA TYR A 385 -14.18 2.72 9.70
C TYR A 385 -15.27 2.35 8.68
N ALA A 386 -16.47 2.94 8.80
CA ALA A 386 -17.56 2.71 7.87
C ALA A 386 -17.30 3.31 6.48
N THR A 387 -16.72 4.52 6.41
CA THR A 387 -16.33 5.13 5.13
C THR A 387 -15.17 4.36 4.51
N TYR A 388 -14.22 3.87 5.32
CA TYR A 388 -13.14 2.98 4.88
C TYR A 388 -13.69 1.68 4.25
N GLU A 389 -14.53 0.92 4.96
CA GLU A 389 -15.13 -0.33 4.44
C GLU A 389 -15.93 -0.12 3.15
N SER A 390 -16.69 0.98 3.07
CA SER A 390 -17.50 1.29 1.89
C SER A 390 -16.63 1.60 0.68
N SER A 391 -15.57 2.37 0.89
CA SER A 391 -14.63 2.74 -0.16
C SER A 391 -13.85 1.51 -0.64
N MET A 392 -13.49 0.61 0.28
CA MET A 392 -12.83 -0.68 0.01
C MET A 392 -13.54 -1.59 -1.00
N ARG A 393 -14.87 -1.48 -1.10
CA ARG A 393 -15.71 -2.24 -2.04
C ARG A 393 -15.91 -1.53 -3.38
N ALA A 394 -15.68 -0.22 -3.43
CA ALA A 394 -15.96 0.62 -4.59
C ALA A 394 -14.73 0.78 -5.51
N TYR A 395 -13.52 0.63 -4.98
CA TYR A 395 -12.26 0.73 -5.72
C TYR A 395 -11.81 -0.63 -6.29
N ALA A 396 -10.67 -0.67 -7.00
CA ALA A 396 -10.16 -1.82 -7.77
C ALA A 396 -10.51 -3.22 -7.20
N ASN A 397 -10.94 -4.13 -8.09
CA ASN A 397 -11.45 -5.47 -7.75
C ASN A 397 -10.36 -6.53 -7.52
N SER A 398 -9.08 -6.22 -7.76
CA SER A 398 -7.97 -7.14 -7.54
C SER A 398 -7.62 -7.30 -6.06
N ASN A 399 -7.27 -8.51 -5.58
CA ASN A 399 -6.81 -8.68 -4.19
C ASN A 399 -5.45 -7.97 -3.92
N TRP A 400 -4.62 -7.82 -4.95
CA TRP A 400 -3.36 -7.08 -4.93
C TRP A 400 -3.01 -6.66 -6.37
N PRO A 401 -2.26 -5.56 -6.61
CA PRO A 401 -1.95 -4.52 -5.65
C PRO A 401 -3.15 -3.62 -5.41
N LYS A 402 -3.58 -3.54 -4.15
CA LYS A 402 -4.45 -2.46 -3.68
C LYS A 402 -3.60 -1.43 -2.97
N PHE A 403 -2.74 -0.74 -3.72
CA PHE A 403 -1.99 0.38 -3.17
C PHE A 403 -3.00 1.41 -2.63
N GLY A 404 -3.05 1.53 -1.30
CA GLY A 404 -3.89 2.45 -0.56
C GLY A 404 -5.04 1.87 0.26
N GLN A 405 -5.63 0.71 -0.05
CA GLN A 405 -7.04 0.53 0.36
C GLN A 405 -7.53 -0.91 0.49
N ASN A 406 -6.73 -1.82 1.03
CA ASN A 406 -7.13 -2.97 1.86
C ASN A 406 -5.90 -3.86 2.06
N ASN A 407 -5.12 -3.65 3.13
CA ASN A 407 -4.05 -4.59 3.45
C ASN A 407 -4.57 -5.87 4.12
N TYR A 408 -5.87 -5.95 4.37
CA TYR A 408 -6.52 -7.17 4.80
C TYR A 408 -6.96 -7.94 3.56
N ASN A 409 -6.28 -9.02 3.19
CA ASN A 409 -6.86 -10.04 2.29
C ASN A 409 -8.06 -10.77 2.95
N LEU A 410 -8.76 -10.12 3.89
CA LEU A 410 -9.96 -10.56 4.57
C LEU A 410 -11.17 -10.25 3.69
N ARG A 411 -11.58 -11.18 2.83
CA ARG A 411 -13.03 -11.32 2.54
C ARG A 411 -13.70 -11.82 3.81
N ARG A 412 -13.88 -10.96 4.81
CA ARG A 412 -14.83 -11.24 5.89
C ARG A 412 -16.14 -10.57 5.53
N VAL A 413 -17.11 -11.36 5.09
CA VAL A 413 -18.51 -11.00 5.33
C VAL A 413 -18.62 -10.95 6.85
N VAL A 414 -18.63 -9.75 7.42
CA VAL A 414 -19.04 -9.60 8.81
C VAL A 414 -20.51 -10.00 8.80
N SER A 415 -20.80 -11.25 9.17
CA SER A 415 -22.15 -11.58 9.62
C SER A 415 -22.37 -10.68 10.83
N ALA A 416 -23.13 -9.60 10.63
CA ALA A 416 -23.72 -8.90 11.75
C ALA A 416 -24.38 -9.99 12.62
N PRO A 417 -24.11 -10.05 13.93
CA PRO A 417 -24.91 -10.91 14.78
C PRO A 417 -26.40 -10.54 14.53
N PRO A 418 -27.32 -11.52 14.53
CA PRO A 418 -28.72 -11.23 14.34
C PRO A 418 -29.12 -10.07 15.25
N ARG A 419 -29.74 -9.02 14.68
CA ARG A 419 -30.40 -7.99 15.48
C ARG A 419 -31.38 -8.69 16.41
N GLY A 420 -31.02 -8.80 17.68
CA GLY A 420 -31.84 -9.48 18.67
C GLY A 420 -31.06 -9.91 19.90
N ASP A 421 -30.47 -8.95 20.62
CA ASP A 421 -30.22 -9.12 22.06
C ASP A 421 -30.34 -7.75 22.77
N PRO A 422 -31.39 -7.49 23.58
CA PRO A 422 -31.68 -6.16 24.13
C PRO A 422 -30.98 -5.89 25.48
N GLU A 423 -29.76 -6.35 25.71
CA GLU A 423 -29.12 -6.22 27.04
C GLU A 423 -27.69 -5.63 27.09
N ILE A 424 -27.26 -4.85 26.09
CA ILE A 424 -26.03 -4.04 26.23
C ILE A 424 -26.28 -2.57 25.85
N SER A 425 -27.08 -1.89 26.68
CA SER A 425 -26.93 -0.46 26.91
C SER A 425 -26.64 -0.22 28.40
N LYS A 426 -25.38 -0.33 28.81
CA LYS A 426 -24.91 0.22 30.08
C LYS A 426 -23.88 1.30 29.81
N SER A 427 -24.31 2.36 29.14
CA SER A 427 -23.68 3.66 29.33
C SER A 427 -23.87 4.07 30.79
N LEU A 428 -22.79 4.40 31.49
CA LEU A 428 -22.85 4.97 32.83
C LEU A 428 -23.76 6.21 32.80
N PRO A 429 -24.82 6.29 33.63
CA PRO A 429 -25.71 7.44 33.62
C PRO A 429 -24.92 8.68 34.04
N ILE A 430 -24.91 9.70 33.19
CA ILE A 430 -24.24 11.00 33.37
C ILE A 430 -24.50 11.60 34.76
N ALA A 431 -25.66 11.31 35.35
CA ALA A 431 -26.02 11.69 36.72
C ALA A 431 -25.07 11.15 37.82
N LYS A 432 -24.48 9.96 37.64
CA LYS A 432 -23.51 9.39 38.61
C LYS A 432 -22.13 10.04 38.49
N ILE A 433 -21.71 10.43 37.29
CA ILE A 433 -20.44 11.13 37.04
C ILE A 433 -20.50 12.55 37.60
N MET A 434 -21.63 13.25 37.42
CA MET A 434 -21.86 14.59 37.97
C MET A 434 -21.82 14.62 39.51
N LYS A 435 -22.28 13.55 40.17
CA LYS A 435 -22.27 13.41 41.64
C LYS A 435 -20.87 13.13 42.20
N ILE A 436 -20.02 12.42 41.46
CA ILE A 436 -18.62 12.15 41.84
C ILE A 436 -17.74 13.38 41.63
N LEU A 437 -18.03 14.21 40.62
CA LEU A 437 -17.28 15.43 40.31
C LEU A 437 -17.72 16.66 41.11
N GLY A 438 -18.77 16.55 41.95
CA GLY A 438 -19.20 17.64 42.85
C GLY A 438 -19.80 18.86 42.14
N LEU A 439 -20.34 18.69 40.91
CA LEU A 439 -20.74 19.81 40.03
C LEU A 439 -22.23 20.16 40.07
N TYR A 440 -22.96 19.85 41.14
CA TYR A 440 -24.30 20.42 41.32
C TYR A 440 -24.21 21.80 41.96
N PRO A 441 -24.87 22.84 41.39
CA PRO A 441 -25.13 24.05 42.16
C PRO A 441 -26.07 23.68 43.32
N LYS A 442 -25.74 24.14 44.53
CA LYS A 442 -26.67 24.06 45.66
C LYS A 442 -27.88 24.94 45.36
N GLU A 443 -29.02 24.32 45.09
CA GLU A 443 -30.21 24.30 45.96
C GLU A 443 -31.26 23.32 45.43
#